data_AF-A0A966CFK6-F1
#
_entry.id   AF-A0A966CFK6-F1
#
_cell.length_a   1.000
_cell.length_b   1.000
_cell.length_c   1.000
_cell.angle_alpha   90.00
_cell.angle_beta   90.00
_cell.angle_gamma   90.00
#
_symmetry.space_group_name_H-M   'P 1'
#
loop_
_entity.id
_entity.type
_entity.pdbx_description
1 polymer ?
#
loop_
_entity_poly.entity_id
_entity_poly.type
_entity_poly.pdbx_seq_one_letter_code
_entity_poly.pdbx_strand_id
1 'polypeptide(L)' 'MKNKNFDVKIYHSSFCSYIINAKDQEEAIQKARKHKINNIELMNNLEPWKDADTVEKV' A
#
# COMPACT_ATOMS: atom_id res chain seq x y z
N MET A 1 -2.59 -22.18 -1.10
CA MET A 1 -1.64 -21.16 -1.61
C MET A 1 -0.86 -20.61 -0.44
N LYS A 2 0.47 -20.59 -0.51
CA LYS A 2 1.31 -19.97 0.53
C LYS A 2 1.19 -18.46 0.43
N ASN A 3 1.10 -17.77 1.56
CA ASN A 3 1.09 -16.32 1.57
C ASN A 3 2.45 -15.77 1.10
N LYS A 4 2.40 -14.59 0.47
CA LYS A 4 3.55 -13.83 -0.04
C LYS A 4 3.48 -12.43 0.55
N ASN A 5 4.62 -11.75 0.57
CA ASN A 5 4.66 -10.34 0.93
C ASN A 5 4.42 -9.49 -0.31
N PHE A 6 3.66 -8.42 -0.11
CA PHE A 6 3.36 -7.44 -1.12
C PHE A 6 3.65 -6.06 -0.56
N ASP A 7 4.39 -5.24 -1.31
CA ASP A 7 4.48 -3.80 -1.07
C ASP A 7 3.27 -3.16 -1.71
N VAL A 8 2.40 -2.58 -0.88
CA VAL A 8 1.18 -1.90 -1.33
C VAL A 8 1.33 -0.43 -1.04
N LYS A 9 1.29 0.40 -2.08
CA LYS A 9 1.22 1.86 -1.95
C LYS A 9 -0.19 2.32 -2.20
N ILE A 10 -0.80 2.92 -1.20
CA ILE A 10 -2.13 3.52 -1.31
C ILE A 10 -1.97 5.03 -1.50
N TYR A 11 -2.45 5.54 -2.63
CA TYR A 11 -2.31 6.95 -2.99
C TYR A 11 -3.54 7.75 -2.51
N HIS A 12 -3.29 8.80 -1.73
CA HIS A 12 -4.29 9.80 -1.32
C HIS A 12 -3.88 11.17 -1.88
N SER A 13 -3.44 12.13 -1.05
CA SER A 13 -2.77 13.37 -1.50
C SER A 13 -1.25 13.21 -1.65
N SER A 14 -0.71 12.15 -1.04
CA SER A 14 0.62 11.60 -1.23
C SER A 14 0.45 10.07 -1.26
N PHE A 15 1.29 9.26 -0.61
CA PHE A 15 1.04 7.82 -0.47
C PHE A 15 1.47 7.29 0.91
N CYS A 16 0.88 6.17 1.31
CA CYS A 16 1.35 5.34 2.41
C CYS A 16 1.76 3.97 1.85
N SER A 17 2.91 3.45 2.27
CA SER A 17 3.41 2.13 1.86
C SER A 17 3.21 1.11 2.97
N TYR A 18 2.75 -0.08 2.60
CA TYR A 18 2.50 -1.17 3.54
C TYR A 18 3.08 -2.48 3.01
N ILE A 19 3.86 -3.17 3.85
CA ILE A 19 4.24 -4.58 3.59
C ILE A 19 3.10 -5.46 4.12
N ILE A 20 2.34 -6.06 3.20
CA ILE A 20 1.18 -6.89 3.51
C ILE A 20 1.46 -8.35 3.17
N ASN A 21 1.22 -9.24 4.12
CA ASN A 21 1.25 -10.68 3.89
C ASN A 21 -0.14 -11.16 3.43
N ALA A 22 -0.24 -11.61 2.18
CA ALA A 22 -1.50 -12.00 1.54
C ALA A 22 -1.31 -13.16 0.55
N LYS A 23 -2.40 -13.78 0.09
CA LYS A 23 -2.34 -14.86 -0.91
C LYS A 23 -2.10 -14.32 -2.33
N ASP A 24 -2.69 -13.18 -2.63
CA ASP A 24 -2.72 -12.51 -3.93
C ASP A 24 -2.75 -10.99 -3.77
N GLN A 25 -2.61 -10.28 -4.90
CA GLN A 25 -2.56 -8.82 -4.95
C GLN A 25 -3.87 -8.16 -4.49
N GLU A 26 -5.01 -8.78 -4.77
CA GLU A 26 -6.33 -8.22 -4.42
C GLU A 26 -6.53 -8.27 -2.90
N GLU A 27 -6.20 -9.41 -2.27
CA GLU A 27 -6.19 -9.55 -0.81
C GLU A 27 -5.21 -8.57 -0.16
N ALA A 28 -4.05 -8.31 -0.77
CA ALA A 28 -3.06 -7.36 -0.28
C ALA A 28 -3.61 -5.92 -0.27
N ILE A 29 -4.24 -5.47 -1.36
CA ILE A 29 -4.85 -4.14 -1.46
C ILE A 29 -5.99 -3.98 -0.45
N GLN A 30 -6.87 -4.98 -0.34
CA GLN A 30 -7.98 -4.92 0.62
C GLN A 30 -7.49 -4.83 2.08
N LYS A 31 -6.41 -5.53 2.40
CA LYS A 31 -5.76 -5.44 3.72
C LYS A 31 -5.10 -4.09 3.93
N ALA A 32 -4.36 -3.57 2.95
CA ALA A 32 -3.72 -2.26 3.02
C ALA A 32 -4.73 -1.13 3.24
N ARG A 33 -5.87 -1.14 2.53
CA ARG A 33 -6.95 -0.14 2.70
C ARG A 33 -7.65 -0.20 4.07
N LYS A 34 -7.54 -1.32 4.80
CA LYS A 34 -8.07 -1.45 6.17
C LYS A 34 -7.09 -0.93 7.23
N HIS A 35 -5.82 -0.71 6.87
CA HIS A 35 -4.88 -0.07 7.79
C HIS A 35 -5.26 1.39 8.01
N LYS A 36 -5.04 1.88 9.23
CA LYS A 36 -5.20 3.31 9.51
C LYS A 36 -4.19 4.09 8.67
N ILE A 37 -4.67 5.16 8.05
CA ILE A 37 -3.83 6.09 7.31
C ILE A 37 -2.79 6.65 8.27
N ASN A 38 -1.52 6.49 7.91
CA ASN A 38 -0.44 7.10 8.67
C ASN A 38 -0.27 8.54 8.18
N ASN A 39 -0.93 9.48 8.86
CA ASN A 39 -0.89 10.91 8.51
C ASN A 39 0.54 11.47 8.50
N ILE A 40 1.46 10.89 9.28
CA ILE A 40 2.87 11.33 9.30
C ILE A 40 3.57 10.94 7.98
N GLU A 41 3.37 9.72 7.48
CA GLU A 41 3.90 9.32 6.17
C GLU A 41 3.26 10.14 5.04
N LEU A 42 1.94 10.35 5.12
CA LEU A 42 1.21 11.10 4.10
C LEU A 42 1.71 12.55 3.96
N MET A 43 2.11 13.19 5.06
CA MET A 43 2.63 14.56 5.04
C MET A 43 4.12 14.66 4.70
N ASN A 44 4.91 13.60 4.91
CA ASN A 44 6.35 13.60 4.65
C ASN A 44 6.75 13.04 3.28
N ASN A 45 5.86 12.33 2.59
CA ASN A 45 6.16 11.79 1.27
C ASN A 45 6.09 12.89 0.20
N LEU A 46 7.27 13.25 -0.29
CA LEU A 46 7.51 14.22 -1.37
C LEU A 46 7.53 13.57 -2.78
N GLU A 47 7.28 12.26 -2.91
CA GLU A 47 7.20 11.65 -4.24
C GLU A 47 6.00 12.21 -5.02
N PRO A 48 6.11 12.33 -6.35
CA PRO A 48 4.99 12.73 -7.19
C PRO A 48 3.81 11.77 -7.01
N TRP A 49 2.64 12.36 -6.79
CA TRP A 49 1.37 11.66 -6.73
C TRP A 49 1.13 10.85 -8.02
N LYS A 50 0.58 9.64 -7.87
CA LYS A 50 0.12 8.80 -8.99
C LYS A 50 -1.39 8.58 -8.89
N ASP A 51 -2.04 8.47 -10.05
CA ASP A 51 -3.49 8.28 -10.17
C ASP A 51 -4.02 6.93 -9.59
N ALA A 52 -3.16 5.95 -9.31
CA ALA A 52 -3.58 4.61 -8.91
C ALA A 52 -2.70 3.96 -7.83
N ASP A 53 -3.35 3.22 -6.93
CA ASP A 53 -2.71 2.31 -5.97
C ASP A 53 -1.80 1.30 -6.68
N THR A 54 -0.61 1.06 -6.13
CA THR A 54 0.35 0.09 -6.69
C THR A 54 0.54 -1.08 -5.74
N VAL A 55 0.67 -2.28 -6.30
CA VAL A 55 0.96 -3.50 -5.54
C VAL A 55 2.05 -4.30 -6.23
N GLU A 56 3.18 -4.42 -5.56
CA GLU A 56 4.33 -5.18 -6.04
C GLU A 56 4.60 -6.35 -5.09
N LYS A 57 4.97 -7.50 -5.65
CA LYS A 57 5.34 -8.66 -4.84
C LYS A 57 6.82 -8.53 -4.44
N VAL A 58 7.10 -8.74 -3.16
CA VAL A 58 8.45 -8.67 -2.57
C VAL A 58 8.90 -10.02 -2.07
#